data_AF-A0A4Z0UZI6-F1
#
_entry.id   AF-A0A4Z0UZI6-F1
#
_cell.length_a   1.000
_cell.length_b   1.000
_cell.length_c   1.000
_cell.angle_alpha   90.00
_cell.angle_beta   90.00
_cell.angle_gamma   90.00
#
_symmetry.space_group_name_H-M   'P 1'
#
loop_
_entity.id
_entity.type
_entity.pdbx_description
1 polymer ?
#
loop_
_entity_poly.entity_id
_entity_poly.type
_entity_poly.pdbx_seq_one_letter_code
_entity_poly.pdbx_strand_id
1 'polypeptide(L)'
;MSGNLSISVRIYSCLWSDHNNQREQVAIASKAGETAGRRYSANVETFMIGKLSVLDLNDSHIRNDESRCDYINQLFQYWYYYYQLRSLTLTDPCTGRPLTSEIYRLVR
;
A
#
# COMPACT_ATOMS: atom_id res chain seq x y z
N MET A 1 -23.39 11.74 -27.53
CA MET A 1 -22.89 10.44 -27.03
C MET A 1 -21.36 10.34 -26.91
N SER A 2 -20.57 11.18 -27.59
CA SER A 2 -19.09 11.20 -27.49
C SER A 2 -18.54 11.73 -26.15
N GLY A 3 -19.27 12.61 -25.45
CA GLY A 3 -18.84 13.19 -24.17
C GLY A 3 -18.72 12.18 -23.01
N ASN A 4 -19.62 11.19 -22.94
CA ASN A 4 -19.59 10.17 -21.87
C ASN A 4 -18.45 9.16 -22.03
N LEU A 5 -18.09 8.80 -23.28
CA LEU A 5 -16.94 7.93 -23.53
C LEU A 5 -15.62 8.61 -23.12
N SER A 6 -15.50 9.91 -23.40
CA SER A 6 -14.32 10.71 -23.02
C SER A 6 -14.14 10.83 -21.51
N ILE A 7 -15.23 11.06 -20.77
CA ILE A 7 -15.20 11.13 -19.30
C ILE A 7 -14.83 9.76 -18.71
N SER A 8 -15.44 8.70 -19.20
CA SER A 8 -15.18 7.34 -18.74
C SER A 8 -13.70 6.98 -18.92
N VAL A 9 -13.14 7.18 -20.12
CA VAL A 9 -11.71 6.93 -20.40
C VAL A 9 -10.78 7.75 -19.50
N ARG A 10 -11.11 9.02 -19.23
CA ARG A 10 -10.31 9.86 -18.31
C ARG A 10 -10.33 9.34 -16.88
N ILE A 11 -11.51 8.96 -16.36
CA ILE A 11 -11.65 8.37 -15.01
C ILE A 11 -10.82 7.09 -14.92
N TYR A 12 -10.89 6.21 -15.92
CA TYR A 12 -10.08 5.00 -15.98
C TYR A 12 -8.57 5.29 -15.95
N SER A 13 -8.11 6.24 -16.77
CA SER A 13 -6.68 6.56 -16.85
C SER A 13 -6.12 7.10 -15.52
N CYS A 14 -6.92 7.90 -14.79
CA CYS A 14 -6.55 8.40 -13.48
C CYS A 14 -6.44 7.26 -12.47
N LEU A 15 -7.48 6.43 -12.36
CA LEU A 15 -7.51 5.31 -11.42
C LEU A 15 -6.41 4.28 -11.69
N TRP A 16 -6.06 4.06 -12.96
CA TRP A 16 -4.94 3.21 -13.33
C TRP A 16 -3.60 3.77 -12.86
N SER A 17 -3.39 5.08 -13.08
CA SER A 17 -2.20 5.78 -12.60
C SER A 17 -2.08 5.72 -11.07
N ASP A 18 -3.18 5.97 -10.36
CA ASP A 18 -3.25 5.93 -8.90
C ASP A 18 -2.93 4.52 -8.36
N HIS A 19 -3.51 3.48 -8.96
CA HIS A 19 -3.22 2.09 -8.62
C HIS A 19 -1.74 1.72 -8.82
N ASN A 20 -1.13 2.19 -9.93
CA ASN A 20 0.27 1.93 -10.20
C ASN A 20 1.20 2.63 -9.20
N ASN A 21 0.93 3.90 -8.90
CA ASN A 21 1.65 4.63 -7.85
C ASN A 21 1.48 3.94 -6.50
N GLN A 22 0.28 3.48 -6.17
CA GLN A 22 -0.01 2.85 -4.89
C GLN A 22 0.77 1.55 -4.66
N ARG A 23 1.04 0.76 -5.71
CA ARG A 23 1.93 -0.41 -5.63
C ARG A 23 3.33 -0.04 -5.16
N GLU A 24 3.87 1.04 -5.69
CA GLU A 24 5.19 1.54 -5.31
C GLU A 24 5.18 2.07 -3.87
N GLN A 25 4.12 2.79 -3.47
CA GLN A 25 3.98 3.29 -2.09
C GLN A 25 3.95 2.16 -1.05
N VAL A 26 3.30 1.03 -1.33
CA VAL A 26 3.32 -0.14 -0.43
C VAL A 26 4.74 -0.69 -0.27
N ALA A 27 5.51 -0.76 -1.35
CA ALA A 27 6.89 -1.25 -1.31
C ALA A 27 7.79 -0.29 -0.51
N ILE A 28 7.65 1.03 -0.72
CA ILE A 28 8.38 2.06 0.02
C ILE A 28 8.03 1.98 1.51
N ALA A 29 6.75 1.94 1.86
CA ALA A 29 6.29 1.87 3.25
C ALA A 29 6.78 0.59 3.96
N SER A 30 6.80 -0.55 3.26
CA SER A 30 7.37 -1.78 3.78
C SER A 30 8.86 -1.63 4.12
N LYS A 31 9.64 -1.04 3.21
CA LYS A 31 11.08 -0.84 3.44
C LYS A 31 11.38 0.20 4.52
N ALA A 32 10.55 1.24 4.60
CA ALA A 32 10.60 2.23 5.67
C ALA A 32 10.34 1.59 7.03
N GLY A 33 9.32 0.73 7.13
CA GLY A 33 9.00 -0.03 8.35
C GLY A 33 10.14 -0.95 8.80
N GLU A 34 10.78 -1.65 7.87
CA GLU A 34 11.97 -2.47 8.19
C GLU A 34 13.11 -1.61 8.76
N THR A 35 13.30 -0.40 8.22
CA THR A 35 14.36 0.51 8.67
C THR A 35 14.03 1.12 10.04
N ALA A 36 12.77 1.51 10.27
CA ALA A 36 12.29 2.00 11.56
C ALA A 36 12.40 0.91 12.66
N GLY A 37 12.05 -0.33 12.33
CA GLY A 37 12.20 -1.48 13.23
C GLY A 37 13.65 -1.75 13.62
N ARG A 38 14.56 -1.79 12.64
CA ARG A 38 16.01 -1.95 12.91
C ARG A 38 16.56 -0.82 13.77
N ARG A 39 16.13 0.42 13.51
CA ARG A 39 16.52 1.59 14.30
C ARG A 39 16.03 1.49 15.75
N TYR A 40 14.78 1.08 15.95
CA TYR A 40 14.23 0.88 17.29
C TYR A 40 15.03 -0.19 18.06
N SER A 41 15.34 -1.33 17.45
CA SER A 41 16.17 -2.37 18.09
C SER A 41 17.55 -1.86 18.48
N ALA A 42 18.24 -1.13 17.60
CA ALA A 42 19.54 -0.54 17.92
C ALA A 42 19.46 0.50 19.04
N ASN A 43 18.39 1.29 19.10
CA ASN A 43 18.16 2.26 20.16
C ASN A 43 17.88 1.57 21.51
N VAL A 44 17.15 0.45 21.51
CA VAL A 44 16.96 -0.39 22.72
C VAL A 44 18.31 -0.87 23.25
N GLU A 45 19.18 -1.42 22.38
CA GLU A 45 20.53 -1.86 22.79
C GLU A 45 21.36 -0.72 23.37
N THR A 46 21.35 0.45 22.71
CA THR A 46 22.10 1.63 23.15
C THR A 46 21.59 2.19 24.47
N PHE A 47 20.26 2.14 24.68
CA PHE A 47 19.62 2.49 25.96
C PHE A 47 20.06 1.57 27.09
N MET A 48 20.14 0.25 26.85
CA MET A 48 20.59 -0.72 27.87
C MET A 48 22.05 -0.52 28.28
N ILE A 49 22.88 0.06 27.41
CA ILE A 49 24.28 0.43 27.71
C ILE A 49 24.35 1.81 28.44
N GLY A 50 23.21 2.50 28.61
CA GLY A 50 23.11 3.80 29.27
C GLY A 50 23.55 4.98 28.39
N LYS A 51 23.66 4.77 27.07
CA LYS A 51 24.14 5.78 26.11
C LYS A 51 23.01 6.52 25.37
N LEU A 52 21.75 6.17 25.63
CA LEU A 52 20.57 6.78 25.03
C LEU A 52 19.60 7.22 26.13
N SER A 53 18.88 8.33 25.93
CA SER A 53 17.87 8.77 26.89
C SER A 53 16.54 8.02 26.72
N VAL A 54 15.70 8.01 27.76
CA VAL A 54 14.33 7.48 27.69
C VAL A 54 13.50 8.22 26.63
N LEU A 55 13.74 9.52 26.44
CA LEU A 55 13.03 10.33 25.45
C LEU A 55 13.36 9.87 24.02
N ASP A 56 14.65 9.68 23.72
CA ASP A 56 15.10 9.19 22.41
C ASP A 56 14.59 7.77 22.11
N LEU A 57 14.47 6.94 23.15
CA LEU A 57 13.89 5.60 23.02
C LEU A 57 12.39 5.68 22.69
N ASN A 58 11.66 6.55 23.39
CA ASN A 58 10.23 6.76 23.16
C ASN A 58 9.96 7.31 21.75
N ASP A 59 10.75 8.29 21.31
CA ASP A 59 10.65 8.84 19.94
C ASP A 59 10.89 7.76 18.88
N SER A 60 11.87 6.87 19.10
CA SER A 60 12.14 5.77 18.18
C SER A 60 11.03 4.71 18.20
N HIS A 61 10.40 4.48 19.35
CA HIS A 61 9.26 3.58 19.48
C HIS A 61 8.05 4.12 18.71
N ILE A 62 7.70 5.39 18.92
CA ILE A 62 6.58 6.07 18.24
C ILE A 62 6.78 6.01 16.73
N ARG A 63 7.96 6.37 16.22
CA ARG A 63 8.27 6.32 14.78
C ARG A 63 8.17 4.91 14.19
N ASN A 64 8.51 3.88 14.97
CA ASN A 64 8.34 2.50 14.55
C ASN A 64 6.86 2.15 14.41
N ASP A 65 6.02 2.51 15.37
CA ASP A 65 4.59 2.26 15.30
C ASP A 65 3.89 3.08 14.20
N GLU A 66 4.25 4.36 14.03
CA GLU A 66 3.79 5.19 12.91
C GLU A 66 4.10 4.53 11.57
N SER A 67 5.32 4.03 11.36
CA SER A 67 5.70 3.35 10.12
C SER A 67 4.89 2.08 9.84
N ARG A 68 4.44 1.37 10.88
CA ARG A 68 3.59 0.19 10.76
C ARG A 68 2.16 0.57 10.39
N CYS A 69 1.63 1.61 11.04
CA CYS A 69 0.34 2.19 10.70
C CYS A 69 0.31 2.69 9.24
N ASP A 70 1.36 3.37 8.81
CA ASP A 70 1.51 3.85 7.43
C ASP A 70 1.52 2.68 6.44
N TYR A 71 2.27 1.62 6.70
CA TYR A 71 2.27 0.43 5.85
C TYR A 71 0.86 -0.19 5.71
N ILE A 72 0.12 -0.31 6.81
CA ILE A 72 -1.26 -0.81 6.79
C ILE A 72 -2.16 0.11 5.96
N ASN A 73 -2.01 1.42 6.11
CA ASN A 73 -2.77 2.41 5.33
C ASN A 73 -2.45 2.31 3.83
N GLN A 74 -1.18 2.15 3.45
CA GLN A 74 -0.80 1.97 2.05
C GLN A 74 -1.37 0.66 1.47
N LEU A 75 -1.39 -0.42 2.25
CA LEU A 75 -2.03 -1.67 1.85
C LEU A 75 -3.54 -1.51 1.64
N PHE A 76 -4.21 -0.81 2.56
CA PHE A 76 -5.63 -0.53 2.44
C PHE A 76 -5.95 0.22 1.14
N GLN A 77 -5.21 1.29 0.84
CA GLN A 77 -5.37 2.06 -0.39
C GLN A 77 -5.09 1.23 -1.64
N TYR A 78 -4.09 0.35 -1.61
CA TYR A 78 -3.81 -0.57 -2.72
C TYR A 78 -5.01 -1.44 -3.04
N TRP A 79 -5.60 -2.08 -2.02
CA TRP A 79 -6.77 -2.92 -2.21
C TRP A 79 -7.99 -2.12 -2.66
N TYR A 80 -8.17 -0.91 -2.13
CA TYR A 80 -9.23 -0.01 -2.55
C TYR A 80 -9.17 0.28 -4.07
N TYR A 81 -8.02 0.72 -4.58
CA TYR A 81 -7.85 0.97 -6.01
C TYR A 81 -7.97 -0.29 -6.86
N TYR A 82 -7.43 -1.42 -6.39
CA TYR A 82 -7.51 -2.70 -7.08
C TYR A 82 -8.97 -3.11 -7.33
N TYR A 83 -9.82 -3.08 -6.30
CA TYR A 83 -11.23 -3.45 -6.45
C TYR A 83 -12.05 -2.38 -7.17
N GLN A 84 -11.68 -1.11 -7.05
CA GLN A 84 -12.30 -0.04 -7.82
C GLN A 84 -12.10 -0.26 -9.32
N LEU A 85 -10.86 -0.52 -9.76
CA LEU A 85 -10.58 -0.84 -11.17
C LEU A 85 -11.33 -2.09 -11.63
N ARG A 86 -11.31 -3.16 -10.83
CA ARG A 86 -11.98 -4.43 -11.14
C ARG A 86 -13.50 -4.28 -11.35
N SER A 87 -14.14 -3.42 -10.56
CA SER A 87 -15.59 -3.13 -10.69
C SER A 87 -15.94 -2.37 -11.96
N LEU A 88 -15.02 -1.53 -12.46
CA LEU A 88 -15.24 -0.72 -13.65
C LEU A 88 -14.86 -1.47 -14.94
N THR A 89 -13.71 -2.15 -14.96
CA THR A 89 -13.18 -2.78 -16.17
C THR A 89 -13.64 -4.23 -16.36
N LEU A 90 -14.25 -4.84 -15.34
CA LEU A 90 -14.60 -6.27 -15.30
C LEU A 90 -13.43 -7.19 -15.68
N THR A 91 -12.21 -6.70 -15.48
CA THR A 91 -10.94 -7.37 -15.74
C THR A 91 -10.05 -7.22 -14.52
N ASP A 92 -9.20 -8.21 -14.26
CA ASP A 92 -8.17 -8.13 -13.25
C ASP A 92 -7.06 -7.15 -13.69
N PRO A 93 -6.80 -6.06 -12.93
CA PRO A 93 -5.77 -5.09 -13.25
C PRO A 93 -4.33 -5.63 -13.24
N CYS A 94 -4.06 -6.73 -12.53
CA CYS A 94 -2.75 -7.39 -12.47
C CYS A 94 -2.53 -8.32 -13.67
N THR A 95 -3.55 -9.08 -14.04
CA THR A 95 -3.41 -10.18 -15.01
C THR A 95 -4.04 -9.88 -16.37
N GLY A 96 -4.82 -8.80 -16.49
CA GLY A 96 -5.60 -8.44 -17.67
C GLY A 96 -6.75 -9.41 -17.96
N ARG A 97 -7.00 -10.40 -17.09
CA ARG A 97 -7.98 -11.45 -17.35
C ARG A 97 -9.40 -10.97 -17.07
N PRO A 98 -10.39 -11.31 -17.92
CA PRO A 98 -11.79 -11.02 -17.62
C PRO A 98 -12.25 -11.72 -16.35
N LEU A 99 -13.08 -11.05 -15.55
CA LEU A 99 -13.64 -11.61 -14.31
C LEU A 99 -14.49 -12.86 -14.58
N THR A 100 -15.15 -12.91 -15.74
CA THR A 100 -15.92 -14.07 -16.18
C THR A 100 -15.07 -15.33 -16.18
N SER A 101 -13.85 -15.25 -16.72
CA SER A 101 -12.91 -16.39 -16.76
C SER A 101 -12.49 -16.90 -15.37
N GLU A 102 -12.54 -16.04 -14.35
CA GLU A 102 -12.24 -16.40 -12.97
C GLU A 102 -13.43 -17.06 -12.27
N ILE A 103 -14.63 -16.53 -12.47
CA ILE A 103 -15.87 -17.12 -11.93
C ILE A 103 -16.06 -18.55 -12.45
N TYR A 104 -15.85 -18.77 -13.75
CA TYR A 104 -15.94 -20.12 -14.33
C TYR A 104 -14.89 -21.09 -13.79
N ARG A 105 -13.74 -20.60 -13.27
CA ARG A 105 -12.72 -21.44 -12.64
C ARG A 105 -13.13 -21.89 -11.24
N LEU A 106 -13.83 -21.03 -10.48
CA LEU A 106 -14.20 -21.29 -9.08
C LEU A 106 -15.41 -22.21 -8.92
N VAL A 107 -16.23 -22.36 -9.97
CA VAL A 107 -17.47 -23.17 -9.95
C VAL A 107 -17.23 -24.63 -10.36
N ARG A 108 -16.00 -24.99 -10.77
CA ARG A 108 -15.57 -26.36 -11.10
C ARG A 108 -14.80 -26.97 -9.94
#